data_AF-A0A832Z7G8-F1
#
_entry.id   AF-A0A832Z7G8-F1
#
_cell.length_a   1.000
_cell.length_b   1.000
_cell.length_c   1.000
_cell.angle_alpha   90.00
_cell.angle_beta   90.00
_cell.angle_gamma   90.00
#
_symmetry.space_group_name_H-M   'P 1'
#
loop_
_entity.id
_entity.type
_entity.pdbx_description
1 polymer ?
#
loop_
_entity_poly.entity_id
_entity_poly.type
_entity_poly.pdbx_seq_one_letter_code
_entity_poly.pdbx_strand_id
1 'polypeptide(L)'
;MTIKIMDTYVRVTDFLDYLFCPRKIYLKRVLDLEEERGEKALFGTLVHSVFDRLNEVEESIVYEIDDEYSFDYILKIYEITANKI
;
A
#
# COMPACT_ATOMS: atom_id res chain seq x y z
N MET A 1 -1.83 0.59 -6.30
CA MET A 1 -1.01 0.25 -7.49
C MET A 1 -1.66 0.80 -8.76
N THR A 2 -0.92 1.60 -9.53
CA THR A 2 -1.34 2.22 -10.81
C THR A 2 -0.36 1.81 -11.91
N ILE A 3 -0.88 1.58 -13.12
CA ILE A 3 -0.09 1.24 -14.30
C ILE A 3 -0.22 2.41 -15.29
N LYS A 4 0.91 2.87 -15.83
CA LYS A 4 0.94 3.86 -16.91
C LYS A 4 0.78 3.11 -18.24
N ILE A 5 -0.29 3.41 -18.97
CA ILE A 5 -0.50 2.93 -20.34
C ILE A 5 -0.52 4.14 -21.26
N MET A 6 0.43 4.21 -22.19
CA MET A 6 0.68 5.39 -23.01
C MET A 6 0.86 6.62 -22.10
N ASP A 7 -0.09 7.55 -22.07
CA ASP A 7 -0.07 8.76 -21.21
C ASP A 7 -1.18 8.79 -20.16
N THR A 8 -1.85 7.65 -19.91
CA THR A 8 -2.93 7.57 -18.92
C THR A 8 -2.55 6.67 -17.75
N TYR A 9 -2.81 7.13 -16.53
CA TYR A 9 -2.72 6.31 -15.32
C TYR A 9 -4.01 5.53 -15.13
N VAL A 10 -3.89 4.21 -15.00
CA VAL A 10 -5.01 3.29 -14.76
C VAL A 10 -4.77 2.55 -13.46
N ARG A 11 -5.74 2.55 -12.54
CA ARG A 11 -5.63 1.72 -11.33
C ARG A 11 -5.78 0.26 -11.71
N VAL A 12 -5.06 -0.62 -11.02
CA VAL A 12 -5.16 -2.07 -11.26
C VAL A 12 -6.60 -2.57 -11.08
N THR A 13 -7.30 -2.02 -10.07
CA THR A 13 -8.71 -2.30 -9.80
C THR A 13 -9.63 -1.88 -10.96
N ASP A 14 -9.26 -0.87 -11.73
CA ASP A 14 -10.06 -0.43 -12.88
C ASP A 14 -10.04 -1.47 -14.02
N PHE A 15 -8.97 -2.27 -14.16
CA PHE A 15 -8.95 -3.38 -15.13
C PHE A 15 -9.90 -4.51 -14.72
N LEU A 16 -9.91 -4.87 -13.43
CA LEU A 16 -10.82 -5.89 -12.91
C LEU A 16 -12.29 -5.43 -13.03
N ASP A 17 -12.55 -4.18 -12.65
CA ASP A 17 -13.87 -3.54 -12.82
C ASP A 17 -14.29 -3.57 -14.30
N TYR A 18 -13.38 -3.28 -15.25
CA TYR A 18 -13.67 -3.35 -16.69
C TYR A 18 -14.01 -4.76 -17.15
N LEU A 19 -13.23 -5.75 -16.71
CA LEU A 19 -13.38 -7.15 -17.11
C LEU A 19 -14.71 -7.74 -16.61
N PHE A 20 -15.17 -7.31 -15.42
CA PHE A 20 -16.48 -7.68 -14.89
C PHE A 20 -17.63 -6.84 -15.48
N CYS A 21 -17.46 -5.52 -15.58
CA CYS A 21 -18.50 -4.60 -16.03
C CYS A 21 -17.89 -3.33 -16.68
N PRO A 22 -17.75 -3.31 -18.02
CA PRO A 22 -17.22 -2.14 -18.74
C PRO A 22 -18.02 -0.84 -18.46
N ARG A 23 -19.35 -0.96 -18.30
CA ARG A 23 -20.22 0.20 -17.99
C ARG A 23 -19.86 0.86 -16.67
N LYS A 24 -19.43 0.09 -15.66
CA LYS A 24 -18.99 0.64 -14.37
C LYS A 24 -17.80 1.58 -14.55
N ILE A 25 -16.83 1.19 -15.37
CA ILE A 25 -15.66 2.03 -15.65
C ILE A 25 -16.02 3.31 -16.38
N TYR A 26 -16.97 3.25 -17.32
CA TYR A 26 -17.46 4.46 -17.99
C TYR A 26 -18.08 5.44 -16.98
N LEU A 27 -18.96 4.95 -16.11
CA LEU A 27 -19.58 5.77 -15.05
C LEU A 27 -18.53 6.41 -14.12
N LYS A 28 -17.55 5.62 -13.70
CA LYS A 28 -16.50 6.03 -12.75
C LYS A 28 -15.47 6.99 -13.34
N ARG A 29 -15.03 6.76 -14.58
CA ARG A 29 -13.88 7.49 -15.17
C ARG A 29 -14.26 8.58 -16.18
N VAL A 30 -15.40 8.43 -16.84
CA VAL A 30 -15.89 9.41 -17.84
C VAL A 30 -16.92 10.33 -17.22
N LEU A 31 -17.84 9.77 -16.42
CA LEU A 31 -18.90 10.55 -15.77
C LEU A 31 -18.56 10.96 -14.33
N ASP A 32 -17.38 10.58 -13.84
CA ASP A 32 -16.84 10.92 -12.51
C ASP A 32 -17.80 10.61 -11.35
N LEU A 33 -18.58 9.54 -11.49
CA LEU A 33 -19.48 9.07 -10.45
C LEU A 33 -18.68 8.23 -9.43
N GLU A 34 -18.66 8.70 -8.19
CA GLU A 34 -18.02 7.98 -7.09
C GLU A 34 -18.97 6.97 -6.44
N GLU A 35 -18.44 5.79 -6.13
CA GLU A 35 -19.11 4.85 -5.24
C GLU A 35 -18.96 5.33 -3.79
N GLU A 36 -20.05 5.25 -3.03
CA GLU A 36 -20.03 5.59 -1.62
C GLU A 36 -19.07 4.65 -0.86
N ARG A 37 -18.16 5.24 -0.08
CA ARG A 37 -17.20 4.48 0.72
C ARG A 37 -17.89 3.92 1.96
N GLY A 38 -18.21 2.63 1.93
CA GLY A 38 -18.69 1.93 3.12
C GLY A 38 -17.61 1.79 4.20
N GLU A 39 -18.03 1.48 5.42
CA GLU A 39 -17.16 1.32 6.61
C GLU A 39 -15.98 0.38 6.38
N LYS A 40 -16.18 -0.72 5.65
CA LYS A 40 -15.12 -1.69 5.32
C LYS A 40 -13.98 -1.06 4.51
N ALA A 41 -14.29 -0.16 3.58
CA ALA A 41 -13.29 0.52 2.78
C ALA A 41 -12.47 1.51 3.63
N LEU A 42 -13.12 2.19 4.59
CA LEU A 42 -12.45 3.06 5.54
C LEU A 42 -11.51 2.27 6.45
N PHE A 43 -11.99 1.15 7.02
CA PHE A 43 -11.18 0.29 7.86
C PHE A 43 -9.97 -0.26 7.10
N GLY A 44 -10.18 -0.75 5.86
CA GLY A 44 -9.08 -1.19 5.01
C GLY A 44 -8.04 -0.09 4.77
N THR A 45 -8.47 1.16 4.58
CA THR A 45 -7.56 2.31 4.41
C THR A 45 -6.72 2.55 5.66
N LEU A 46 -7.33 2.49 6.85
CA LEU A 46 -6.61 2.65 8.12
C LEU A 46 -5.59 1.52 8.31
N VAL A 47 -5.99 0.28 8.06
CA VAL A 47 -5.11 -0.88 8.15
C VAL A 47 -3.90 -0.70 7.22
N HIS A 48 -4.12 -0.35 5.96
CA HIS A 48 -3.02 -0.07 5.02
C HIS A 48 -2.09 1.03 5.54
N SER A 49 -2.63 2.14 6.05
CA SER A 49 -1.80 3.24 6.56
C SER A 49 -0.89 2.84 7.74
N VAL A 50 -1.37 1.95 8.61
CA VAL A 50 -0.57 1.45 9.74
C VAL A 50 0.52 0.53 9.24
N PHE A 51 0.18 -0.42 8.36
CA PHE A 51 1.15 -1.38 7.83
C PHE A 51 2.20 -0.71 6.93
N ASP A 52 1.83 0.27 6.12
CA ASP A 52 2.78 1.00 5.28
C ASP A 52 3.81 1.74 6.16
N ARG A 53 3.35 2.39 7.24
CA ARG A 53 4.25 3.05 8.20
C ARG A 53 5.16 2.06 8.93
N LEU A 54 4.66 0.88 9.29
CA LEU A 54 5.50 -0.17 9.88
C LEU A 54 6.57 -0.64 8.88
N ASN A 55 6.18 -0.88 7.63
CA ASN A 55 7.08 -1.29 6.57
C ASN A 55 8.17 -0.24 6.30
N GLU A 56 7.85 1.06 6.29
CA GLU A 56 8.86 2.12 6.12
C GLU A 56 9.92 2.09 7.24
N VAL A 57 9.49 1.83 8.48
CA VAL A 57 10.41 1.68 9.62
C VAL A 57 11.26 0.42 9.48
N GLU A 58 10.67 -0.71 9.12
CA GLU A 58 11.41 -1.96 8.90
C GLU A 58 12.37 -1.87 7.71
N GLU A 59 11.95 -1.23 6.62
CA GLU A 59 12.77 -1.01 5.43
C GLU A 59 14.05 -0.25 5.78
N SER A 60 13.93 0.79 6.60
CA SER A 60 15.11 1.54 7.09
C SER A 60 16.09 0.65 7.85
N ILE A 61 15.60 -0.27 8.67
CA ILE A 61 16.43 -1.22 9.41
C ILE A 61 17.14 -2.17 8.47
N VAL A 62 16.42 -2.73 7.49
CA VAL A 62 16.99 -3.72 6.56
C VAL A 62 18.10 -3.12 5.70
N TYR A 63 17.93 -1.89 5.20
CA TYR A 63 18.96 -1.23 4.39
C TYR A 63 20.16 -0.71 5.20
N GLU A 64 20.02 -0.51 6.50
CA GLU A 64 21.12 -0.12 7.38
C GLU A 64 21.97 -1.31 7.85
N ILE A 65 21.54 -2.55 7.60
CA ILE A 65 22.32 -3.75 7.95
C ILE A 65 23.38 -4.03 6.87
N ASP A 66 24.64 -3.80 7.24
CA ASP A 66 25.87 -4.21 6.56
C ASP A 66 26.39 -5.58 7.05
N ASP A 67 27.23 -6.25 6.27
CA ASP A 67 27.80 -7.58 6.53
C ASP A 67 28.67 -7.63 7.81
N GLU A 68 29.07 -6.45 8.33
CA GLU A 68 29.87 -6.31 9.55
C GLU A 68 29.05 -6.40 10.85
N TYR A 69 27.72 -6.33 10.79
CA TYR A 69 26.88 -6.37 12.00
C TYR A 69 26.68 -7.78 12.53
N SER A 70 26.90 -7.96 13.83
CA SER A 70 26.62 -9.22 14.51
C SER A 70 25.12 -9.44 14.70
N PHE A 71 24.71 -10.71 14.75
CA PHE A 71 23.32 -11.09 15.02
C PHE A 71 22.75 -10.43 16.30
N ASP A 72 23.55 -10.38 17.38
CA ASP A 72 23.15 -9.75 18.64
C ASP A 72 22.87 -8.24 18.50
N TYR A 73 23.60 -7.55 17.61
CA TYR A 73 23.38 -6.14 17.33
C TYR A 73 22.05 -5.91 16.58
N ILE A 74 21.79 -6.72 15.55
CA ILE A 74 20.55 -6.67 14.76
C ILE A 74 19.33 -6.98 15.63
N LEU A 75 19.40 -8.02 16.47
CA LEU A 75 18.32 -8.38 17.40
C LEU A 75 17.97 -7.23 18.35
N LYS A 76 19.00 -6.52 18.85
CA LYS A 76 18.82 -5.39 19.76
C LYS A 76 18.15 -4.18 19.10
N ILE A 77 18.45 -3.91 17.82
CA ILE A 77 17.77 -2.87 17.03
C ILE A 77 16.28 -3.22 16.87
N TYR A 78 15.98 -4.49 16.56
CA TYR A 78 14.60 -4.96 16.44
C TYR A 78 13.82 -4.81 17.76
N GLU A 79 14.40 -5.21 18.89
CA GLU A 79 13.76 -5.08 20.21
C GLU A 79 13.47 -3.62 20.59
N ILE A 80 14.39 -2.69 20.31
CA ILE A 80 14.18 -1.26 20.58
C ILE A 80 13.06 -0.69 19.72
N THR A 81 12.97 -1.13 18.47
CA THR A 81 11.99 -0.62 17.50
C THR A 81 10.60 -1.18 17.77
N ALA A 82 10.49 -2.47 18.08
CA ALA A 82 9.23 -3.11 18.47
C ALA A 82 8.59 -2.49 19.73
N ASN A 83 9.41 -1.95 20.64
CA ASN A 83 8.95 -1.27 21.85
C ASN A 83 8.58 0.21 21.65
N LYS A 84 8.82 0.79 20.47
CA LYS A 84 8.48 2.19 20.13
C LYS A 84 7.16 2.33 19.37
N ILE A 85 6.56 1.21 18.94
CA ILE A 85 5.25 1.12 18.29
C ILE A 85 4.18 1.00 19.38
#